data_AF-A0A921FG46-F1
#
_entry.id   AF-A0A921FG46-F1
#
_cell.length_a   1.000
_cell.length_b   1.000
_cell.length_c   1.000
_cell.angle_alpha   90.00
_cell.angle_beta   90.00
_cell.angle_gamma   90.00
#
_symmetry.space_group_name_H-M   'P 1'
#
loop_
_entity.id
_entity.type
_entity.pdbx_description
1 polymer ?
#
loop_
_entity_poly.entity_id
_entity_poly.type
_entity_poly.pdbx_seq_one_letter_code
_entity_poly.pdbx_strand_id
1 'polypeptide(L)'
;MKLASFDIFDTTLVRKCGSPDNIFYLLSKRIYPQNQSLQNSFFQWRKEAEQKAMIRLKDNYLKLEDIYTEFDSVSFPKWNVEQLIAMETQLELTELVAVSEIKQLIAQKRNEGYTICFISDMYLPEHVLKSKLLEEGCADIDDKVFVSCEYQATKSEGTLYEIVRKDFNSITLWEHYGDNLYSDYKKAVKRGIKATLVHSDYTPIEQFILSSSTFFPFYSDLSVLIGLQRATRLSLQKKSDNIDNATDFIASLYYPYVDFFFRKAKDLGITKLHFLSRDGYILYKIAEVVQMGYPEIKLNYLFVSRYSLFLPSIYSLSREEIYENKGITSFYHYKVKVKDILDGLHVTLEELGDAFTNRITFKQILTPEQEDLFFEVLQSTEIKKMILKKAQQERKILIDYFTQEGLFDIEKQALVDIGWVGTSRLMINRMLTNEGGQLVEGFYLGCAPESLAPRYGIFHSFYGSNLYKSDIVTLLEQYYSASLYASTKGYYYEEGGIKPKFKDLKYTQSQEIV
;
A
#
# COMPACT_ATOMS: atom_id res chain seq x y z
N MET A 1 11.11 41.48 23.28
CA MET A 1 10.84 40.03 23.32
C MET A 1 11.27 39.37 22.02
N LYS A 2 11.61 38.08 22.05
CA LYS A 2 11.91 37.30 20.85
C LYS A 2 10.62 36.67 20.32
N LEU A 3 10.35 36.82 19.03
CA LEU A 3 9.16 36.28 18.36
C LEU A 3 9.59 35.28 17.28
N ALA A 4 8.96 34.11 17.27
CA ALA A 4 9.08 33.14 16.19
C ALA A 4 7.70 32.95 15.55
N SER A 5 7.56 33.32 14.28
CA SER A 5 6.31 33.11 13.54
C SER A 5 6.47 31.97 12.53
N PHE A 6 5.44 31.13 12.40
CA PHE A 6 5.45 29.99 11.50
C PHE A 6 4.31 30.09 10.50
N ASP A 7 4.58 29.80 9.23
CA ASP A 7 3.51 29.53 8.28
C ASP A 7 2.78 28.22 8.62
N ILE A 8 1.50 28.14 8.29
CA ILE A 8 0.66 26.99 8.60
C ILE A 8 0.77 25.93 7.51
N PHE A 9 0.36 26.22 6.28
CA PHE A 9 0.28 25.23 5.21
C PHE A 9 1.63 25.01 4.53
N ASP A 10 1.91 23.76 4.14
CA ASP A 10 3.18 23.34 3.54
C ASP A 10 4.44 23.70 4.35
N THR A 11 4.25 24.10 5.62
CA THR A 11 5.31 24.45 6.56
C THR A 11 5.08 23.73 7.89
N THR A 12 4.16 24.20 8.73
CA THR A 12 3.87 23.56 10.03
C THR A 12 3.02 22.32 9.83
N LEU A 13 2.01 22.41 8.97
CA LEU A 13 1.08 21.35 8.61
C LEU A 13 1.17 21.10 7.11
N VAL A 14 1.09 19.83 6.71
CA VAL A 14 0.95 19.41 5.31
C VAL A 14 -0.36 18.65 5.14
N ARG A 15 -0.91 18.68 3.92
CA ARG A 15 -2.09 17.89 3.58
C ARG A 15 -1.68 16.46 3.25
N LYS A 16 -2.31 15.48 3.90
CA LYS A 16 -2.26 14.06 3.55
C LYS A 16 -2.73 13.79 2.14
N CYS A 17 -3.64 14.60 1.59
CA CYS A 17 -4.04 14.49 0.20
C CYS A 17 -3.11 15.22 -0.77
N GLY A 18 -2.02 15.84 -0.31
CA GLY A 18 -1.08 16.55 -1.17
C GLY A 18 -1.60 17.93 -1.60
N SER A 19 -1.96 18.08 -2.88
CA SER A 19 -2.44 19.36 -3.42
C SER A 19 -3.72 19.84 -2.71
N PRO A 20 -3.92 21.17 -2.51
CA PRO A 20 -5.19 21.70 -2.01
C PRO A 20 -6.38 21.34 -2.91
N ASP A 21 -6.19 21.23 -4.22
CA ASP A 21 -7.23 20.79 -5.16
C ASP A 21 -7.80 19.40 -4.77
N ASN A 22 -6.99 18.55 -4.16
CA ASN A 22 -7.43 17.21 -3.78
C ASN A 22 -8.46 17.23 -2.64
N ILE A 23 -8.56 18.31 -1.86
CA ILE A 23 -9.65 18.50 -0.88
C ILE A 23 -10.98 18.59 -1.61
N PHE A 24 -11.05 19.37 -2.68
CA PHE A 24 -12.26 19.52 -3.49
C PHE A 24 -12.64 18.21 -4.19
N TYR A 25 -11.63 17.46 -4.65
CA TYR A 25 -11.80 16.13 -5.23
C TYR A 25 -12.34 15.10 -4.23
N LEU A 26 -11.76 15.04 -3.03
CA LEU A 26 -12.22 14.14 -1.97
C LEU A 26 -13.61 14.52 -1.46
N LEU A 27 -13.91 15.82 -1.35
CA LEU A 27 -15.23 16.31 -1.01
C LEU A 27 -16.25 15.85 -2.04
N SER A 28 -15.97 16.03 -3.34
CA SER A 28 -16.88 15.63 -4.42
C SER A 28 -17.19 14.13 -4.38
N LYS A 29 -16.18 13.28 -4.13
CA LYS A 29 -16.37 11.83 -3.91
C LYS A 29 -17.25 11.52 -2.70
N ARG A 30 -17.10 12.26 -1.60
CA ARG A 30 -17.89 12.07 -0.38
C ARG A 30 -19.36 12.44 -0.59
N ILE A 31 -19.64 13.55 -1.27
CA ILE A 31 -21.02 14.02 -1.50
C ILE A 31 -21.73 13.30 -2.67
N TYR A 32 -20.97 12.72 -3.60
CA TYR A 32 -21.52 12.00 -4.75
C TYR A 32 -20.88 10.61 -4.95
N PRO A 33 -20.97 9.68 -3.98
CA PRO A 33 -20.18 8.44 -3.97
C PRO A 33 -20.43 7.50 -5.16
N GLN A 34 -21.59 7.61 -5.80
CA GLN A 34 -22.00 6.74 -6.91
C GLN A 34 -22.26 7.53 -8.22
N ASN A 35 -21.91 8.82 -8.28
CA ASN A 35 -22.17 9.66 -9.45
C ASN A 35 -20.92 10.41 -9.91
N GLN A 36 -20.13 9.77 -10.78
CA GLN A 36 -18.88 10.32 -11.32
C GLN A 36 -19.07 11.66 -12.05
N SER A 37 -20.21 11.86 -12.73
CA SER A 37 -20.48 13.11 -13.45
C SER A 37 -20.60 14.28 -12.48
N LEU A 38 -21.37 14.11 -11.40
CA LEU A 38 -21.52 15.15 -10.37
C LEU A 38 -20.24 15.35 -9.56
N GLN A 39 -19.46 14.30 -9.31
CA GLN A 39 -18.11 14.43 -8.72
C GLN A 39 -17.24 15.37 -9.55
N ASN A 40 -17.17 15.15 -10.87
CA ASN A 40 -16.38 15.95 -11.78
C ASN A 40 -16.89 17.39 -11.86
N SER A 41 -18.22 17.58 -11.99
CA SER A 41 -18.83 18.92 -12.06
C SER A 41 -18.60 19.73 -10.79
N PHE A 42 -18.78 19.14 -9.61
CA PHE A 42 -18.57 19.83 -8.33
C PHE A 42 -17.09 20.19 -8.13
N PHE A 43 -16.18 19.26 -8.47
CA PHE A 43 -14.75 19.51 -8.40
C PHE A 43 -14.32 20.71 -9.25
N GLN A 44 -14.77 20.77 -10.51
CA GLN A 44 -14.47 21.91 -11.40
C GLN A 44 -15.11 23.21 -10.90
N TRP A 45 -16.38 23.17 -10.47
CA TRP A 45 -17.05 24.34 -9.90
C TRP A 45 -16.24 24.92 -8.73
N ARG A 46 -15.82 24.09 -7.78
CA ARG A 46 -15.12 24.56 -6.57
C ARG A 46 -13.75 25.17 -6.90
N LYS A 47 -13.02 24.62 -7.88
CA LYS A 47 -11.74 25.17 -8.35
C LYS A 47 -11.88 26.59 -8.92
N GLU A 48 -12.99 26.87 -9.60
CA GLU A 48 -13.25 28.18 -10.20
C GLU A 48 -13.91 29.17 -9.23
N ALA A 49 -14.64 28.67 -8.23
CA ALA A 49 -15.46 29.48 -7.33
C ALA A 49 -14.65 30.56 -6.61
N GLU A 50 -13.44 30.22 -6.14
CA GLU A 50 -12.58 31.18 -5.44
C GLU A 50 -12.15 32.34 -6.34
N GLN A 51 -11.70 32.03 -7.57
CA GLN A 51 -11.33 33.06 -8.53
C GLN A 51 -12.52 33.94 -8.94
N LYS A 52 -13.70 33.34 -9.12
CA LYS A 52 -14.95 34.06 -9.42
C LYS A 52 -15.32 35.02 -8.29
N ALA A 53 -15.27 34.54 -7.04
CA ALA A 53 -15.53 35.35 -5.87
C ALA A 53 -14.52 36.50 -5.72
N MET A 54 -13.22 36.25 -5.94
CA MET A 54 -12.17 37.29 -5.87
C MET A 54 -12.44 38.42 -6.87
N ILE A 55 -12.79 38.07 -8.11
CA ILE A 55 -13.10 39.05 -9.16
C ILE A 55 -14.38 39.83 -8.83
N ARG A 56 -15.44 39.13 -8.38
CA ARG A 56 -16.75 39.72 -8.12
C ARG A 56 -16.74 40.66 -6.91
N LEU A 57 -16.11 40.22 -5.82
CA LEU A 57 -16.03 40.96 -4.56
C LEU A 57 -14.87 41.98 -4.55
N LYS A 58 -13.92 41.86 -5.48
CA LYS A 58 -12.68 42.64 -5.52
C LYS A 58 -11.88 42.53 -4.22
N ASP A 59 -11.85 41.32 -3.67
CA ASP A 59 -11.24 41.01 -2.39
C ASP A 59 -10.30 39.80 -2.54
N ASN A 60 -9.10 39.90 -1.96
CA ASN A 60 -8.09 38.85 -1.94
C ASN A 60 -8.03 38.12 -0.58
N TYR A 61 -8.92 38.48 0.35
CA TYR A 61 -8.99 37.96 1.72
C TYR A 61 -10.28 37.17 1.96
N LEU A 62 -10.71 36.42 0.95
CA LEU A 62 -12.00 35.73 0.98
C LEU A 62 -12.10 34.79 2.17
N LYS A 63 -13.27 34.75 2.80
CA LYS A 63 -13.67 33.66 3.66
C LYS A 63 -14.30 32.54 2.84
N LEU A 64 -14.45 31.36 3.45
CA LEU A 64 -15.09 30.25 2.76
C LEU A 64 -16.55 30.55 2.38
N GLU A 65 -17.27 31.31 3.23
CA GLU A 65 -18.61 31.81 2.94
C GLU A 65 -18.64 32.65 1.67
N ASP A 66 -17.65 33.53 1.49
CA ASP A 66 -17.53 34.39 0.31
C ASP A 66 -17.33 33.56 -0.95
N ILE A 67 -16.52 32.50 -0.90
CA ILE A 67 -16.33 31.58 -2.03
C ILE A 67 -17.64 30.88 -2.39
N TYR A 68 -18.37 30.39 -1.38
CA TYR A 68 -19.62 29.67 -1.57
C TYR A 68 -20.80 30.55 -1.99
N THR A 69 -20.67 31.87 -1.98
CA THR A 69 -21.64 32.75 -2.63
C THR A 69 -21.67 32.61 -4.17
N GLU A 70 -20.73 31.86 -4.76
CA GLU A 70 -20.74 31.43 -6.17
C GLU A 70 -21.40 30.04 -6.37
N PHE A 71 -22.03 29.48 -5.34
CA PHE A 71 -22.60 28.13 -5.38
C PHE A 71 -23.75 27.98 -6.37
N ASP A 72 -23.61 27.01 -7.29
CA ASP A 72 -24.62 26.67 -8.27
C ASP A 72 -25.67 25.71 -7.68
N SER A 73 -26.64 26.28 -6.97
CA SER A 73 -27.75 25.53 -6.39
C SER A 73 -28.67 24.86 -7.42
N VAL A 74 -28.63 25.29 -8.70
CA VAL A 74 -29.42 24.68 -9.77
C VAL A 74 -28.78 23.36 -10.20
N SER A 75 -27.45 23.34 -10.34
CA SER A 75 -26.70 22.13 -10.67
C SER A 75 -26.55 21.17 -9.50
N PHE A 76 -26.54 21.68 -8.26
CA PHE A 76 -26.34 20.89 -7.04
C PHE A 76 -27.48 21.04 -6.02
N PRO A 77 -28.75 20.81 -6.39
CA PRO A 77 -29.92 21.17 -5.59
C PRO A 77 -30.08 20.36 -4.29
N LYS A 78 -29.30 19.29 -4.13
CA LYS A 78 -29.36 18.40 -2.95
C LYS A 78 -28.61 18.95 -1.74
N TRP A 79 -27.74 19.94 -1.93
CA TRP A 79 -26.83 20.39 -0.90
C TRP A 79 -27.12 21.84 -0.49
N ASN A 80 -27.11 22.06 0.82
CA ASN A 80 -27.10 23.40 1.39
C ASN A 80 -25.65 23.91 1.48
N VAL A 81 -25.45 25.20 1.27
CA VAL A 81 -24.14 25.87 1.38
C VAL A 81 -23.52 25.68 2.75
N GLU A 82 -24.28 25.88 3.83
CA GLU A 82 -23.75 25.74 5.20
C GLU A 82 -23.22 24.32 5.47
N GLN A 83 -23.91 23.31 4.94
CA GLN A 83 -23.47 21.91 5.06
C GLN A 83 -22.18 21.67 4.28
N LEU A 84 -22.06 22.21 3.07
CA LEU A 84 -20.86 22.06 2.25
C LEU A 84 -19.66 22.78 2.87
N ILE A 85 -19.84 23.99 3.41
CA ILE A 85 -18.80 24.73 4.15
C ILE A 85 -18.32 23.91 5.35
N ALA A 86 -19.24 23.35 6.14
CA ALA A 86 -18.89 22.50 7.28
C ALA A 86 -18.16 21.23 6.85
N MET A 87 -18.60 20.58 5.77
CA MET A 87 -17.96 19.37 5.23
C MET A 87 -16.58 19.64 4.64
N GLU A 88 -16.39 20.76 3.92
CA GLU A 88 -15.09 21.18 3.38
C GLU A 88 -14.13 21.54 4.51
N THR A 89 -14.59 22.32 5.49
CA THR A 89 -13.79 22.69 6.67
C THR A 89 -13.36 21.44 7.42
N GLN A 90 -14.29 20.53 7.73
CA GLN A 90 -13.97 19.28 8.41
C GLN A 90 -13.00 18.43 7.59
N LEU A 91 -13.18 18.36 6.26
CA LEU A 91 -12.29 17.60 5.40
C LEU A 91 -10.87 18.18 5.43
N GLU A 92 -10.72 19.50 5.30
CA GLU A 92 -9.43 20.19 5.42
C GLU A 92 -8.76 19.82 6.74
N LEU A 93 -9.47 19.95 7.86
CA LEU A 93 -8.95 19.61 9.18
C LEU A 93 -8.51 18.15 9.27
N THR A 94 -9.32 17.22 8.78
CA THR A 94 -8.98 15.79 8.80
C THR A 94 -7.78 15.47 7.94
N GLU A 95 -7.52 16.25 6.89
CA GLU A 95 -6.43 16.02 5.95
C GLU A 95 -5.12 16.70 6.35
N LEU A 96 -5.10 17.56 7.37
CA LEU A 96 -3.87 18.19 7.87
C LEU A 96 -3.14 17.30 8.88
N VAL A 97 -1.81 17.23 8.76
CA VAL A 97 -0.92 16.57 9.71
C VAL A 97 0.35 17.41 9.92
N ALA A 98 0.90 17.41 11.13
CA ALA A 98 2.12 18.15 11.44
C ALA A 98 3.37 17.61 10.73
N VAL A 99 4.22 18.54 10.30
CA VAL A 99 5.61 18.25 9.92
C VAL A 99 6.43 18.09 11.19
N SER A 100 6.97 16.88 11.41
CA SER A 100 7.62 16.51 12.66
C SER A 100 8.80 17.42 13.00
N GLU A 101 9.62 17.79 12.01
CA GLU A 101 10.78 18.67 12.23
C GLU A 101 10.37 20.10 12.63
N ILE A 102 9.28 20.62 12.05
CA ILE A 102 8.78 21.95 12.41
C ILE A 102 8.14 21.94 13.80
N LYS A 103 7.40 20.87 14.15
CA LYS A 103 6.90 20.67 15.51
C LYS A 103 8.02 20.66 16.55
N GLN A 104 9.14 19.98 16.27
CA GLN A 104 10.32 19.98 17.14
C GLN A 104 10.99 21.37 17.21
N LEU A 105 11.09 22.07 16.08
CA LEU A 105 11.64 23.42 16.02
C LEU A 105 10.80 24.42 16.84
N ILE A 106 9.47 24.34 16.79
CA ILE A 106 8.59 25.17 17.61
C ILE A 106 8.86 24.95 19.09
N ALA A 107 8.93 23.68 19.53
CA ALA A 107 9.24 23.34 20.91
C ALA A 107 10.64 23.86 21.33
N GLN A 108 11.64 23.73 20.45
CA GLN A 108 12.97 24.29 20.68
C GLN A 108 12.93 25.81 20.85
N LYS A 109 12.25 26.53 19.94
CA LYS A 109 12.14 27.99 20.00
C LYS A 109 11.47 28.46 21.28
N ARG A 110 10.43 27.75 21.72
CA ARG A 110 9.78 28.00 23.00
C ARG A 110 10.76 27.85 24.17
N ASN A 111 11.56 26.79 24.19
CA ASN A 111 12.62 26.58 25.20
C ASN A 111 13.72 27.65 25.16
N GLU A 112 13.99 28.24 23.99
CA GLU A 112 14.92 29.37 23.82
C GLU A 112 14.33 30.73 24.28
N GLY A 113 13.09 30.73 24.79
CA GLY A 113 12.38 31.90 25.31
C GLY A 113 11.70 32.74 24.22
N TYR A 114 11.39 32.16 23.06
CA TYR A 114 10.58 32.83 22.04
C TYR A 114 9.09 32.73 22.36
N THR A 115 8.37 33.83 22.15
CA THR A 115 6.93 33.79 21.93
C THR A 115 6.65 33.21 20.55
N ILE A 116 5.65 32.33 20.44
CA ILE A 116 5.28 31.66 19.20
C ILE A 116 3.99 32.28 18.64
N CYS A 117 3.93 32.45 17.32
CA CYS A 117 2.67 32.71 16.62
C CYS A 117 2.65 32.04 15.25
N PHE A 118 1.46 31.95 14.66
CA PHE A 118 1.25 31.36 13.33
C PHE A 118 0.62 32.38 12.40
N ILE A 119 1.01 32.38 11.12
CA ILE A 119 0.56 33.38 10.15
C ILE A 119 0.24 32.67 8.83
N SER A 120 -0.94 32.88 8.26
CA SER A 120 -1.32 32.21 7.01
C SER A 120 -2.22 33.07 6.10
N ASP A 121 -2.00 32.93 4.80
CA ASP A 121 -2.90 33.47 3.77
C ASP A 121 -3.94 32.38 3.45
N MET A 122 -5.07 32.36 4.16
CA MET A 122 -6.07 31.29 4.08
C MET A 122 -7.49 31.82 4.31
N TYR A 123 -8.47 31.17 3.67
CA TYR A 123 -9.90 31.46 3.82
C TYR A 123 -10.54 30.84 5.07
N LEU A 124 -9.82 29.99 5.81
CA LEU A 124 -10.31 29.35 7.02
C LEU A 124 -10.14 30.25 8.26
N PRO A 125 -11.14 30.28 9.16
CA PRO A 125 -11.10 31.11 10.37
C PRO A 125 -9.94 30.79 11.32
N GLU A 126 -9.53 31.78 12.12
CA GLU A 126 -8.43 31.66 13.09
C GLU A 126 -8.69 30.52 14.09
N HIS A 127 -9.89 30.49 14.67
CA HIS A 127 -10.25 29.50 15.69
C HIS A 127 -10.19 28.06 15.17
N VAL A 128 -10.52 27.85 13.89
CA VAL A 128 -10.46 26.54 13.22
C VAL A 128 -9.00 26.08 13.11
N LEU A 129 -8.12 26.93 12.56
CA LEU A 129 -6.71 26.58 12.40
C LEU A 129 -5.98 26.46 13.74
N LYS A 130 -6.29 27.33 14.71
CA LYS A 130 -5.77 27.21 16.08
C LYS A 130 -6.14 25.87 16.71
N SER A 131 -7.40 25.44 16.57
CA SER A 131 -7.84 24.14 17.09
C SER A 131 -7.04 22.99 16.49
N LYS A 132 -6.74 23.04 15.19
CA LYS A 132 -5.94 22.02 14.52
C LYS A 132 -4.48 22.02 14.93
N LEU A 133 -3.88 23.20 15.06
CA LEU A 133 -2.50 23.33 15.53
C LEU A 133 -2.33 22.81 16.96
N LEU A 134 -3.34 22.99 17.82
CA LEU A 134 -3.38 22.39 19.16
C LEU A 134 -3.50 20.86 19.10
N GLU A 135 -4.42 20.34 18.29
CA GLU A 135 -4.62 18.89 18.09
C GLU A 135 -3.34 18.19 17.64
N GLU A 136 -2.65 18.79 16.67
CA GLU A 136 -1.38 18.28 16.13
C GLU A 136 -0.18 18.54 17.06
N GLY A 137 -0.38 19.24 18.19
CA GLY A 137 0.63 19.56 19.19
C GLY A 137 1.70 20.54 18.70
N CYS A 138 1.35 21.41 17.76
CA CYS A 138 2.22 22.48 17.24
C CYS A 138 2.05 23.78 18.03
N ALA A 139 0.85 24.07 18.54
CA ALA A 139 0.55 25.29 19.30
C ALA A 139 0.27 25.00 20.78
N ASP A 140 0.40 26.04 21.61
CA ASP A 140 -0.16 26.12 22.96
C ASP A 140 -1.40 27.05 22.97
N ILE A 141 -2.20 26.99 24.04
CA ILE A 141 -3.46 27.74 24.15
C ILE A 141 -3.30 29.26 23.99
N ASP A 142 -2.16 29.79 24.42
CA ASP A 142 -1.86 31.23 24.40
C ASP A 142 -1.22 31.69 23.08
N ASP A 143 -0.83 30.76 22.21
CA ASP A 143 -0.23 31.10 20.91
C ASP A 143 -1.28 31.78 20.02
N LYS A 144 -0.86 32.84 19.33
CA LYS A 144 -1.73 33.61 18.43
C LYS A 144 -1.65 33.06 17.01
N VAL A 145 -2.77 33.10 16.30
CA VAL A 145 -2.88 32.70 14.90
C VAL A 145 -3.39 33.92 14.11
N PHE A 146 -2.76 34.25 12.99
CA PHE A 146 -3.14 35.39 12.17
C PHE A 146 -3.49 34.88 10.77
N VAL A 147 -4.76 35.02 10.37
CA VAL A 147 -5.26 34.54 9.08
C VAL A 147 -5.73 35.68 8.20
N SER A 148 -5.41 35.63 6.91
CA SER A 148 -5.69 36.74 6.01
C SER A 148 -7.17 37.12 5.93
N CYS A 149 -8.09 36.15 5.97
CA CYS A 149 -9.52 36.39 5.84
C CYS A 149 -10.19 37.08 7.04
N GLU A 150 -9.55 37.08 8.20
CA GLU A 150 -10.04 37.78 9.41
C GLU A 150 -9.35 39.12 9.60
N TYR A 151 -8.06 39.20 9.26
CA TYR A 151 -7.26 40.42 9.43
C TYR A 151 -7.22 41.31 8.18
N GLN A 152 -7.84 40.90 7.08
CA GLN A 152 -7.89 41.62 5.79
C GLN A 152 -6.51 42.05 5.31
N ALA A 153 -5.53 41.14 5.43
CA ALA A 153 -4.13 41.39 5.12
C ALA A 153 -3.43 40.09 4.75
N THR A 154 -2.44 40.14 3.85
CA THR A 154 -1.70 38.94 3.40
C THR A 154 -0.21 39.04 3.69
N LYS A 155 0.47 37.90 3.72
CA LYS A 155 1.93 37.77 3.69
C LYS A 155 2.48 38.18 2.32
N SER A 156 1.76 37.86 1.25
CA SER A 156 2.14 38.19 -0.14
C SER A 156 2.24 39.70 -0.40
N GLU A 157 1.32 40.50 0.15
CA GLU A 157 1.45 41.96 0.23
C GLU A 157 2.37 42.36 1.40
N GLY A 158 2.34 41.52 2.44
CA GLY A 158 3.08 41.58 3.70
C GLY A 158 2.48 42.56 4.71
N THR A 159 1.27 43.05 4.44
CA THR A 159 0.45 43.78 5.39
C THR A 159 0.18 42.96 6.65
N LEU A 160 0.10 41.64 6.53
CA LEU A 160 -0.13 40.74 7.67
C LEU A 160 1.04 40.75 8.67
N TYR A 161 2.29 40.87 8.19
CA TYR A 161 3.45 41.06 9.08
C TYR A 161 3.37 42.37 9.87
N GLU A 162 2.81 43.43 9.29
CA GLU A 162 2.63 44.70 10.00
C GLU A 162 1.56 44.58 11.09
N ILE A 163 0.51 43.79 10.85
CA ILE A 163 -0.50 43.48 11.86
C ILE A 163 0.13 42.73 13.03
N VAL A 164 0.89 41.66 12.75
CA VAL A 164 1.59 40.91 13.78
C VAL A 164 2.57 41.79 14.56
N ARG A 165 3.31 42.67 13.88
CA ARG A 165 4.24 43.62 14.53
C ARG A 165 3.53 44.57 15.51
N LYS A 166 2.29 44.98 15.20
CA LYS A 166 1.50 45.90 16.03
C LYS A 166 0.86 45.20 17.23
N ASP A 167 0.47 43.94 17.06
CA ASP A 167 -0.16 43.14 18.11
C ASP A 167 0.82 42.78 19.25
N PHE A 168 2.11 42.77 18.94
CA PHE A 168 3.18 42.37 19.83
C PHE A 168 4.10 43.53 20.22
N ASN A 169 4.16 43.83 21.51
CA ASN A 169 4.98 44.95 22.02
C ASN A 169 6.48 44.62 22.07
N SER A 170 7.30 45.58 21.64
CA SER A 170 8.76 45.56 21.85
C SER A 170 9.46 44.30 21.31
N ILE A 171 9.15 43.88 20.08
CA ILE A 171 9.87 42.77 19.42
C ILE A 171 11.34 43.17 19.20
N THR A 172 12.26 42.46 19.84
CA THR A 172 13.72 42.69 19.77
C THR A 172 14.39 41.81 18.73
N LEU A 173 13.80 40.65 18.45
CA LEU A 173 14.23 39.72 17.40
C LEU A 173 12.99 39.01 16.87
N TRP A 174 12.86 38.95 15.56
CA TRP A 174 11.79 38.21 14.90
C TRP A 174 12.37 37.25 13.88
N GLU A 175 12.11 35.95 14.10
CA GLU A 175 12.39 34.89 13.14
C GLU A 175 11.08 34.37 12.52
N HIS A 176 11.07 34.19 11.20
CA HIS A 176 9.92 33.61 10.50
C HIS A 176 10.33 32.38 9.69
N TYR A 177 9.49 31.35 9.72
CA TYR A 177 9.67 30.08 9.02
C TYR A 177 8.47 29.83 8.10
N GLY A 178 8.73 29.61 6.81
CA GLY A 178 7.70 29.31 5.81
C GLY A 178 8.30 28.74 4.52
N ASP A 179 7.49 28.11 3.69
CA ASP A 179 7.92 27.41 2.47
C ASP A 179 7.90 28.31 1.23
N ASN A 180 7.15 29.41 1.25
CA ASN A 180 7.01 30.25 0.09
C ASN A 180 8.16 31.28 -0.03
N LEU A 181 8.96 31.14 -1.08
CA LEU A 181 10.09 32.06 -1.35
C LEU A 181 9.66 33.53 -1.45
N TYR A 182 8.44 33.82 -1.93
CA TYR A 182 7.98 35.19 -2.10
C TYR A 182 7.32 35.74 -0.82
N SER A 183 6.26 35.10 -0.33
CA SER A 183 5.47 35.61 0.80
C SER A 183 6.13 35.39 2.15
N ASP A 184 6.84 34.27 2.35
CA ASP A 184 7.43 33.94 3.65
C ASP A 184 8.86 34.42 3.76
N TYR A 185 9.64 34.29 2.68
CA TYR A 185 11.03 34.72 2.71
C TYR A 185 11.22 36.18 2.29
N LYS A 186 10.99 36.51 1.01
CA LYS A 186 11.31 37.84 0.46
C LYS A 186 10.53 38.97 1.16
N LYS A 187 9.23 38.77 1.40
CA LYS A 187 8.36 39.79 2.02
C LYS A 187 8.65 40.00 3.50
N ALA A 188 9.03 38.96 4.23
CA ALA A 188 9.46 39.07 5.62
C ALA A 188 10.83 39.76 5.75
N VAL A 189 11.81 39.36 4.94
CA VAL A 189 13.16 39.99 4.92
C VAL A 189 13.07 41.47 4.62
N LYS A 190 12.23 41.89 3.66
CA LYS A 190 11.99 43.31 3.33
C LYS A 190 11.49 44.13 4.53
N ARG A 191 10.93 43.48 5.55
CA ARG A 191 10.41 44.08 6.80
C ARG A 191 11.34 43.90 7.99
N GLY A 192 12.60 43.54 7.74
CA GLY A 192 13.60 43.34 8.78
C GLY A 192 13.32 42.12 9.67
N ILE A 193 12.57 41.13 9.16
CA ILE A 193 12.33 39.85 9.83
C ILE A 193 13.38 38.86 9.31
N LYS A 194 14.00 38.10 10.22
CA LYS A 194 14.92 37.02 9.83
C LYS A 194 14.11 35.83 9.34
N ALA A 195 14.04 35.64 8.03
CA ALA A 195 13.27 34.55 7.43
C ALA A 195 14.13 33.32 7.14
N THR A 196 13.54 32.14 7.29
CA THR A 196 14.12 30.84 6.91
C THR A 196 13.14 30.12 6.01
N LEU A 197 13.63 29.66 4.85
CA LEU A 197 12.83 28.86 3.93
C LEU A 197 12.74 27.42 4.44
N VAL A 198 11.52 26.90 4.55
CA VAL A 198 11.24 25.52 4.96
C VAL A 198 11.03 24.68 3.70
N HIS A 199 11.67 23.52 3.64
CA HIS A 199 11.56 22.59 2.52
C HIS A 199 10.74 21.38 2.94
N SER A 200 9.47 21.38 2.55
CA SER A 200 8.55 20.25 2.70
C SER A 200 8.23 19.63 1.33
N ASP A 201 9.04 19.89 0.31
CA ASP A 201 8.77 19.57 -1.09
C ASP A 201 8.55 18.08 -1.35
N TYR A 202 7.94 17.79 -2.50
CA TYR A 202 7.89 16.43 -3.03
C TYR A 202 9.30 15.95 -3.40
N THR A 203 9.62 14.67 -3.15
CA THR A 203 10.87 14.04 -3.58
C THR A 203 10.92 13.93 -5.12
N PRO A 204 12.11 13.73 -5.72
CA PRO A 204 12.20 13.49 -7.16
C PRO A 204 11.35 12.31 -7.65
N ILE A 205 11.18 11.27 -6.83
CA ILE A 205 10.36 10.10 -7.16
C ILE A 205 8.87 10.47 -7.12
N GLU A 206 8.42 11.13 -6.05
CA GLU A 206 7.04 11.63 -5.92
C GLU A 206 6.68 12.55 -7.10
N GLN A 207 7.59 13.47 -7.47
CA GLN A 207 7.42 14.36 -8.63
C GLN A 207 7.40 13.61 -9.97
N PHE A 208 8.26 12.61 -10.13
CA PHE A 208 8.27 11.76 -11.33
C PHE A 208 6.95 11.02 -11.51
N ILE A 209 6.39 10.46 -10.44
CA ILE A 209 5.11 9.75 -10.50
C ILE A 209 3.96 10.73 -10.81
N LEU A 210 3.91 11.88 -10.12
CA LEU A 210 2.91 12.91 -10.38
C LEU A 210 2.93 13.39 -11.84
N SER A 211 4.12 13.75 -12.35
CA SER A 211 4.27 14.22 -13.73
C SER A 211 3.92 13.13 -14.75
N SER A 212 4.37 11.88 -14.53
CA SER A 212 4.06 10.75 -15.41
C SER A 212 2.57 10.39 -15.43
N SER A 213 1.82 10.77 -14.40
CA SER A 213 0.41 10.40 -14.25
C SER A 213 -0.59 11.39 -14.85
N THR A 214 -0.14 12.56 -15.31
CA THR A 214 -1.00 13.66 -15.79
C THR A 214 -1.95 13.28 -16.94
N PHE A 215 -1.58 12.32 -17.78
CA PHE A 215 -2.41 11.84 -18.88
C PHE A 215 -3.26 10.62 -18.54
N PHE A 216 -3.21 10.11 -17.30
CA PHE A 216 -4.03 8.97 -16.89
C PHE A 216 -5.38 9.41 -16.33
N PRO A 217 -6.47 8.66 -16.62
CA PRO A 217 -7.82 8.95 -16.10
C PRO A 217 -7.92 8.98 -14.56
N PHE A 218 -6.92 8.42 -13.86
CA PHE A 218 -6.84 8.30 -12.41
C PHE A 218 -5.79 9.23 -11.79
N TYR A 219 -5.42 10.33 -12.47
CA TYR A 219 -4.45 11.32 -11.98
C TYR A 219 -4.76 11.80 -10.56
N SER A 220 -6.01 12.20 -10.27
CA SER A 220 -6.39 12.72 -8.95
C SER A 220 -6.26 11.67 -7.84
N ASP A 221 -6.59 10.40 -8.13
CA ASP A 221 -6.40 9.30 -7.19
C ASP A 221 -4.91 9.08 -6.87
N LEU A 222 -4.05 9.12 -7.90
CA LEU A 222 -2.61 9.04 -7.70
C LEU A 222 -2.07 10.26 -6.96
N SER A 223 -2.56 11.46 -7.27
CA SER A 223 -2.16 12.69 -6.59
C SER A 223 -2.44 12.64 -5.09
N VAL A 224 -3.59 12.09 -4.70
CA VAL A 224 -3.91 11.81 -3.28
C VAL A 224 -2.94 10.81 -2.68
N LEU A 225 -2.65 9.70 -3.37
CA LEU A 225 -1.72 8.68 -2.88
C LEU A 225 -0.30 9.24 -2.67
N ILE A 226 0.21 10.03 -3.62
CA ILE A 226 1.52 10.69 -3.49
C ILE A 226 1.52 11.72 -2.36
N GLY A 227 0.42 12.46 -2.19
CA GLY A 227 0.22 13.32 -1.04
C GLY A 227 0.37 12.58 0.30
N LEU A 228 -0.18 11.36 0.37
CA LEU A 228 -0.17 10.55 1.59
C LEU A 228 1.24 10.05 1.89
N GLN A 229 2.00 9.68 0.85
CA GLN A 229 3.43 9.33 0.97
C GLN A 229 4.23 10.50 1.54
N ARG A 230 4.11 11.68 0.91
CA ARG A 230 4.78 12.91 1.36
C ARG A 230 4.43 13.22 2.82
N ALA A 231 3.15 13.19 3.17
CA ALA A 231 2.70 13.48 4.53
C ALA A 231 3.19 12.45 5.55
N THR A 232 3.22 11.16 5.19
CA THR A 232 3.78 10.10 6.05
C THR A 232 5.26 10.34 6.29
N ARG A 233 6.05 10.57 5.24
CA ARG A 233 7.48 10.86 5.32
C ARG A 233 7.79 12.09 6.19
N LEU A 234 6.98 13.14 6.10
CA LEU A 234 7.19 14.39 6.85
C LEU A 234 6.67 14.35 8.29
N SER A 235 5.68 13.51 8.59
CA SER A 235 5.08 13.40 9.93
C SER A 235 5.82 12.42 10.85
N LEU A 236 6.64 11.52 10.31
CA LEU A 236 7.44 10.59 11.09
C LEU A 236 8.64 11.30 11.76
N GLN A 237 8.78 11.10 13.07
CA GLN A 237 9.95 11.58 13.82
C GLN A 237 11.23 10.86 13.44
N LYS A 238 11.12 9.56 13.15
CA LYS A 238 12.26 8.71 12.80
C LYS A 238 12.40 8.71 11.29
N LYS A 239 13.54 9.20 10.81
CA LYS A 239 13.96 9.10 9.41
C LYS A 239 15.01 8.01 9.26
N SER A 240 14.88 7.21 8.21
CA SER A 240 15.91 6.26 7.76
C SER A 240 15.59 5.83 6.34
N ASP A 241 16.60 5.43 5.56
CA ASP A 241 16.42 4.93 4.19
C ASP A 241 15.37 3.80 4.09
N ASN A 242 15.28 2.92 5.09
CA ASN A 242 14.26 1.86 5.13
C ASN A 242 12.82 2.38 5.24
N ILE A 243 12.61 3.48 5.98
CA ILE A 243 11.29 4.10 6.18
C ILE A 243 10.92 4.87 4.91
N ASP A 244 11.86 5.59 4.32
CA ASP A 244 11.66 6.34 3.08
C ASP A 244 11.35 5.36 1.93
N ASN A 245 12.15 4.30 1.77
CA ASN A 245 11.89 3.25 0.78
C ASN A 245 10.53 2.54 1.00
N ALA A 246 10.16 2.27 2.25
CA ALA A 246 8.87 1.66 2.56
C ALA A 246 7.70 2.59 2.23
N THR A 247 7.85 3.88 2.49
CA THR A 247 6.81 4.89 2.23
C THR A 247 6.68 5.14 0.73
N ASP A 248 7.78 5.30 0.01
CA ASP A 248 7.80 5.65 -1.41
C ASP A 248 7.33 4.48 -2.30
N PHE A 249 7.79 3.25 -2.00
CA PHE A 249 7.57 2.10 -2.89
C PHE A 249 6.64 1.03 -2.33
N ILE A 250 6.86 0.58 -1.09
CA ILE A 250 6.17 -0.60 -0.53
C ILE A 250 4.70 -0.27 -0.23
N ALA A 251 4.45 0.80 0.52
CA ALA A 251 3.10 1.22 0.90
C ALA A 251 2.26 1.53 -0.34
N SER A 252 2.83 2.30 -1.26
CA SER A 252 2.23 2.73 -2.53
C SER A 252 1.81 1.57 -3.43
N LEU A 253 2.58 0.48 -3.41
CA LEU A 253 2.33 -0.68 -4.24
C LEU A 253 1.31 -1.63 -3.59
N TYR A 254 1.50 -1.94 -2.30
CA TYR A 254 0.71 -2.98 -1.64
C TYR A 254 -0.57 -2.47 -0.99
N TYR A 255 -0.61 -1.24 -0.48
CA TYR A 255 -1.82 -0.72 0.16
C TYR A 255 -3.02 -0.66 -0.81
N PRO A 256 -2.90 -0.12 -2.05
CA PRO A 256 -4.01 -0.14 -3.01
C PRO A 256 -4.47 -1.55 -3.35
N TYR A 257 -3.55 -2.51 -3.42
CA TYR A 257 -3.88 -3.92 -3.63
C TYR A 257 -4.63 -4.52 -2.43
N VAL A 258 -4.21 -4.20 -1.21
CA VAL A 258 -4.90 -4.63 0.01
C VAL A 258 -6.32 -4.04 0.08
N ASP A 259 -6.47 -2.73 -0.10
CA ASP A 259 -7.80 -2.09 -0.17
C ASP A 259 -8.68 -2.71 -1.27
N PHE A 260 -8.10 -2.99 -2.44
CA PHE A 260 -8.80 -3.66 -3.54
C PHE A 260 -9.37 -5.02 -3.11
N PHE A 261 -8.56 -5.92 -2.53
CA PHE A 261 -9.07 -7.24 -2.17
C PHE A 261 -10.03 -7.20 -0.98
N PHE A 262 -9.93 -6.25 -0.05
CA PHE A 262 -10.89 -6.11 1.05
C PHE A 262 -12.27 -5.67 0.53
N ARG A 263 -12.32 -4.66 -0.36
CA ARG A 263 -13.57 -4.24 -1.01
C ARG A 263 -14.17 -5.39 -1.82
N LYS A 264 -13.34 -6.08 -2.60
CA LYS A 264 -13.79 -7.21 -3.43
C LYS A 264 -14.26 -8.38 -2.57
N ALA A 265 -13.58 -8.68 -1.47
CA ALA A 265 -13.97 -9.72 -0.53
C ALA A 265 -15.34 -9.42 0.08
N LYS A 266 -15.58 -8.17 0.51
CA LYS A 266 -16.89 -7.72 0.99
C LYS A 266 -17.99 -7.89 -0.07
N ASP A 267 -17.75 -7.42 -1.30
CA ASP A 267 -18.72 -7.54 -2.40
C ASP A 267 -19.04 -9.01 -2.74
N LEU A 268 -18.05 -9.90 -2.62
CA LEU A 268 -18.19 -11.32 -2.90
C LEU A 268 -18.69 -12.14 -1.71
N GLY A 269 -18.86 -11.53 -0.52
CA GLY A 269 -19.24 -12.22 0.71
C GLY A 269 -18.17 -13.16 1.27
N ILE A 270 -16.88 -12.90 0.98
CA ILE A 270 -15.75 -13.64 1.54
C ILE A 270 -15.52 -13.18 2.98
N THR A 271 -15.51 -14.12 3.93
CA THR A 271 -15.34 -13.83 5.36
C THR A 271 -13.99 -14.27 5.91
N LYS A 272 -13.13 -14.90 5.10
CA LYS A 272 -11.80 -15.37 5.52
C LYS A 272 -10.76 -15.24 4.40
N LEU A 273 -9.63 -14.61 4.71
CA LEU A 273 -8.51 -14.42 3.79
C LEU A 273 -7.27 -15.20 4.28
N HIS A 274 -6.78 -16.12 3.46
CA HIS A 274 -5.60 -16.94 3.74
C HIS A 274 -4.38 -16.40 2.98
N PHE A 275 -3.47 -15.73 3.69
CA PHE A 275 -2.24 -15.17 3.14
C PHE A 275 -1.20 -16.28 3.02
N LEU A 276 -0.77 -16.58 1.80
CA LEU A 276 0.23 -17.62 1.57
C LEU A 276 1.59 -17.14 2.08
N SER A 277 2.29 -18.00 2.83
CA SER A 277 3.52 -17.60 3.49
C SER A 277 4.65 -17.24 2.54
N ARG A 278 5.69 -16.58 3.09
CA ARG A 278 6.78 -15.89 2.37
C ARG A 278 6.29 -14.59 1.75
N ASP A 279 5.83 -14.60 0.51
CA ASP A 279 5.57 -13.38 -0.24
C ASP A 279 4.31 -12.63 0.26
N GLY A 280 3.38 -13.36 0.90
CA GLY A 280 2.21 -12.76 1.55
C GLY A 280 2.46 -12.14 2.94
N TYR A 281 3.69 -12.15 3.48
CA TYR A 281 3.94 -11.64 4.85
C TYR A 281 3.66 -10.14 4.97
N ILE A 282 4.21 -9.33 4.06
CA ILE A 282 3.99 -7.89 4.08
C ILE A 282 2.50 -7.55 3.84
N LEU A 283 1.84 -8.30 2.95
CA LEU A 283 0.41 -8.16 2.69
C LEU A 283 -0.42 -8.44 3.94
N TYR A 284 -0.07 -9.48 4.70
CA TYR A 284 -0.73 -9.82 5.95
C TYR A 284 -0.57 -8.70 6.99
N LYS A 285 0.63 -8.11 7.11
CA LYS A 285 0.88 -6.98 8.03
C LYS A 285 0.10 -5.73 7.66
N ILE A 286 -0.02 -5.41 6.38
CA ILE A 286 -0.86 -4.30 5.93
C ILE A 286 -2.33 -4.64 6.17
N ALA A 287 -2.74 -5.88 5.93
CA ALA A 287 -4.12 -6.33 6.13
C ALA A 287 -4.56 -6.28 7.60
N GLU A 288 -3.68 -6.57 8.57
CA GLU A 288 -3.99 -6.44 10.02
C GLU A 288 -4.44 -5.01 10.38
N VAL A 289 -3.89 -3.99 9.71
CA VAL A 289 -4.29 -2.58 9.89
C VAL A 289 -5.61 -2.30 9.17
N VAL A 290 -5.76 -2.74 7.92
CA VAL A 290 -6.96 -2.47 7.10
C VAL A 290 -8.20 -3.22 7.60
N GLN A 291 -8.03 -4.37 8.26
CA GLN A 291 -9.12 -5.18 8.83
C GLN A 291 -10.01 -4.42 9.81
N MET A 292 -9.50 -3.35 10.43
CA MET A 292 -10.31 -2.49 11.32
C MET A 292 -11.55 -1.91 10.60
N GLY A 293 -11.49 -1.71 9.28
CA GLY A 293 -12.62 -1.27 8.45
C GLY A 293 -13.52 -2.40 7.93
N TYR A 294 -13.13 -3.67 8.15
CA TYR A 294 -13.80 -4.88 7.67
C TYR A 294 -13.80 -5.97 8.77
N PRO A 295 -14.41 -5.71 9.95
CA PRO A 295 -14.37 -6.61 11.09
C PRO A 295 -14.99 -8.00 10.82
N GLU A 296 -15.81 -8.11 9.79
CA GLU A 296 -16.41 -9.37 9.32
C GLU A 296 -15.44 -10.30 8.59
N ILE A 297 -14.28 -9.80 8.15
CA ILE A 297 -13.29 -10.56 7.38
C ILE A 297 -12.16 -11.00 8.32
N LYS A 298 -12.05 -12.31 8.55
CA LYS A 298 -10.96 -12.92 9.34
C LYS A 298 -9.70 -13.05 8.49
N LEU A 299 -8.53 -12.82 9.10
CA LEU A 299 -7.24 -13.02 8.44
C LEU A 299 -6.58 -14.29 8.97
N ASN A 300 -6.00 -15.09 8.08
CA ASN A 300 -5.17 -16.23 8.43
C ASN A 300 -3.85 -16.20 7.66
N TYR A 301 -2.72 -16.48 8.32
CA TYR A 301 -1.41 -16.60 7.69
C TYR A 301 -1.08 -18.09 7.47
N LEU A 302 -1.23 -18.55 6.23
CA LEU A 302 -1.15 -19.97 5.87
C LEU A 302 0.29 -20.35 5.47
N PHE A 303 0.95 -21.16 6.29
CA PHE A 303 2.31 -21.61 6.07
C PHE A 303 2.40 -22.69 4.98
N VAL A 304 2.56 -22.25 3.74
CA VAL A 304 2.75 -23.14 2.57
C VAL A 304 3.88 -22.65 1.68
N SER A 305 4.47 -23.57 0.93
CA SER A 305 5.33 -23.25 -0.21
C SER A 305 5.00 -24.14 -1.38
N ARG A 306 5.42 -23.75 -2.59
CA ARG A 306 5.31 -24.63 -3.77
C ARG A 306 5.95 -26.00 -3.52
N TYR A 307 7.02 -26.07 -2.73
CA TYR A 307 7.67 -27.32 -2.35
C TYR A 307 6.76 -28.16 -1.44
N SER A 308 6.24 -27.59 -0.35
CA SER A 308 5.39 -28.33 0.61
C SER A 308 4.04 -28.75 0.04
N LEU A 309 3.61 -28.15 -1.08
CA LEU A 309 2.37 -28.48 -1.78
C LEU A 309 2.57 -29.50 -2.92
N PHE A 310 3.80 -29.64 -3.43
CA PHE A 310 4.06 -30.36 -4.68
C PHE A 310 3.71 -31.84 -4.56
N LEU A 311 4.39 -32.59 -3.70
CA LEU A 311 4.15 -34.02 -3.54
C LEU A 311 2.74 -34.33 -2.99
N PRO A 312 2.24 -33.64 -1.94
CA PRO A 312 0.89 -33.87 -1.42
C PRO A 312 -0.23 -33.73 -2.47
N SER A 313 -0.07 -32.85 -3.45
CA SER A 313 -1.10 -32.65 -4.49
C SER A 313 -1.07 -33.67 -5.63
N ILE A 314 -0.20 -34.69 -5.60
CA ILE A 314 -0.10 -35.73 -6.64
C ILE A 314 -0.99 -36.94 -6.31
N TYR A 315 -2.04 -37.20 -7.08
CA TYR A 315 -2.95 -38.34 -6.85
C TYR A 315 -2.67 -39.53 -7.74
N SER A 316 -2.25 -39.29 -8.99
CA SER A 316 -2.06 -40.33 -10.01
C SER A 316 -0.61 -40.43 -10.50
N LEU A 317 0.20 -39.41 -10.22
CA LEU A 317 1.55 -39.21 -10.76
C LEU A 317 1.54 -39.05 -12.29
N SER A 318 0.45 -38.53 -12.86
CA SER A 318 0.39 -38.36 -14.32
C SER A 318 1.32 -37.25 -14.79
N ARG A 319 1.64 -37.28 -16.10
CA ARG A 319 2.42 -36.24 -16.75
C ARG A 319 1.78 -34.86 -16.57
N GLU A 320 0.47 -34.80 -16.73
CA GLU A 320 -0.35 -33.60 -16.61
C GLU A 320 -0.32 -33.03 -15.19
N GLU A 321 -0.45 -33.87 -14.15
CA GLU A 321 -0.38 -33.38 -12.76
C GLU A 321 0.96 -32.71 -12.45
N ILE A 322 2.08 -33.29 -12.92
CA ILE A 322 3.42 -32.78 -12.66
C ILE A 322 3.67 -31.50 -13.47
N TYR A 323 3.22 -31.44 -14.73
CA TYR A 323 3.23 -30.22 -15.55
C TYR A 323 2.47 -29.07 -14.90
N GLU A 324 1.23 -29.33 -14.48
CA GLU A 324 0.38 -28.37 -13.80
C GLU A 324 1.02 -27.84 -12.50
N ASN A 325 1.59 -28.73 -11.67
CA ASN A 325 2.27 -28.32 -10.44
C ASN A 325 3.52 -27.47 -10.71
N LYS A 326 4.22 -27.73 -11.83
CA LYS A 326 5.37 -26.93 -12.28
C LYS A 326 4.97 -25.64 -12.99
N GLY A 327 3.74 -25.53 -13.50
CA GLY A 327 3.26 -24.38 -14.28
C GLY A 327 3.87 -24.31 -15.68
N ILE A 328 4.17 -25.45 -16.30
CA ILE A 328 4.77 -25.57 -17.64
C ILE A 328 4.10 -26.71 -18.41
N THR A 329 4.30 -26.77 -19.73
CA THR A 329 3.65 -27.77 -20.61
C THR A 329 4.60 -28.87 -21.12
N SER A 330 5.90 -28.75 -20.87
CA SER A 330 6.93 -29.71 -21.28
C SER A 330 8.20 -29.49 -20.49
N PHE A 331 8.96 -30.54 -20.19
CA PHE A 331 10.25 -30.44 -19.52
C PHE A 331 11.40 -30.17 -20.48
N TYR A 332 11.36 -30.72 -21.71
CA TYR A 332 12.45 -30.51 -22.66
C TYR A 332 12.53 -29.05 -23.15
N HIS A 333 11.40 -28.40 -23.41
CA HIS A 333 11.38 -26.98 -23.83
C HIS A 333 11.95 -26.05 -22.76
N TYR A 334 11.68 -26.34 -21.49
CA TYR A 334 12.12 -25.55 -20.34
C TYR A 334 13.43 -26.05 -19.73
N LYS A 335 14.04 -27.08 -20.32
CA LYS A 335 15.33 -27.68 -19.90
C LYS A 335 15.36 -28.03 -18.42
N VAL A 336 14.26 -28.60 -17.92
CA VAL A 336 14.06 -28.87 -16.50
C VAL A 336 15.10 -29.87 -16.00
N LYS A 337 15.69 -29.60 -14.84
CA LYS A 337 16.62 -30.54 -14.20
C LYS A 337 15.82 -31.68 -13.59
N VAL A 338 16.28 -32.91 -13.80
CA VAL A 338 15.72 -34.11 -13.17
C VAL A 338 15.66 -33.92 -11.65
N LYS A 339 16.74 -33.39 -11.07
CA LYS A 339 16.80 -33.07 -9.64
C LYS A 339 15.66 -32.17 -9.17
N ASP A 340 15.30 -31.12 -9.91
CA ASP A 340 14.26 -30.19 -9.48
C ASP A 340 12.88 -30.86 -9.43
N ILE A 341 12.66 -31.91 -10.23
CA ILE A 341 11.43 -32.72 -10.22
C ILE A 341 11.47 -33.68 -9.04
N LEU A 342 12.58 -34.40 -8.85
CA LEU A 342 12.76 -35.34 -7.74
C LEU A 342 12.69 -34.63 -6.38
N ASP A 343 13.30 -33.45 -6.27
CA ASP A 343 13.23 -32.59 -5.08
C ASP A 343 11.77 -32.26 -4.76
N GLY A 344 10.93 -31.93 -5.75
CA GLY A 344 9.50 -31.66 -5.56
C GLY A 344 8.67 -32.90 -5.23
N LEU A 345 9.10 -34.08 -5.70
CA LEU A 345 8.53 -35.38 -5.32
C LEU A 345 9.11 -35.91 -4.00
N HIS A 346 9.97 -35.13 -3.35
CA HIS A 346 10.69 -35.47 -2.12
C HIS A 346 11.43 -36.81 -2.19
N VAL A 347 11.91 -37.24 -3.35
CA VAL A 347 12.61 -38.52 -3.52
C VAL A 347 14.09 -38.33 -3.85
N THR A 348 14.94 -39.19 -3.31
CA THR A 348 16.37 -39.23 -3.65
C THR A 348 16.65 -40.28 -4.73
N LEU A 349 17.80 -40.17 -5.40
CA LEU A 349 18.26 -41.20 -6.34
C LEU A 349 18.51 -42.55 -5.63
N GLU A 350 18.91 -42.51 -4.35
CA GLU A 350 19.11 -43.70 -3.52
C GLU A 350 17.78 -44.43 -3.26
N GLU A 351 16.70 -43.70 -2.97
CA GLU A 351 15.36 -44.28 -2.79
C GLU A 351 14.82 -44.90 -4.08
N LEU A 352 15.17 -44.35 -5.25
CA LEU A 352 14.71 -44.85 -6.55
C LEU A 352 15.50 -46.07 -7.05
N GLY A 353 16.70 -46.27 -6.53
CA GLY A 353 17.56 -47.42 -6.85
C GLY A 353 18.00 -47.53 -8.30
N ASP A 354 18.63 -48.66 -8.61
CA ASP A 354 19.24 -48.97 -9.91
C ASP A 354 18.24 -48.95 -11.08
N ALA A 355 16.97 -49.24 -10.82
CA ALA A 355 15.91 -49.22 -11.82
C ALA A 355 15.72 -47.82 -12.44
N PHE A 356 15.94 -46.76 -11.65
CA PHE A 356 15.88 -45.38 -12.13
C PHE A 356 17.24 -44.91 -12.63
N THR A 357 18.30 -45.10 -11.84
CA THR A 357 19.63 -44.52 -12.13
C THR A 357 20.27 -45.11 -13.39
N ASN A 358 20.02 -46.37 -13.71
CA ASN A 358 20.54 -47.00 -14.94
C ASN A 358 19.83 -46.50 -16.21
N ARG A 359 18.57 -46.05 -16.10
CA ARG A 359 17.78 -45.58 -17.25
C ARG A 359 17.86 -44.06 -17.44
N ILE A 360 17.87 -43.31 -16.34
CA ILE A 360 17.89 -41.85 -16.35
C ILE A 360 19.33 -41.36 -16.12
N THR A 361 20.11 -41.33 -17.20
CA THR A 361 21.54 -40.94 -17.19
C THR A 361 21.78 -39.45 -17.44
N PHE A 362 20.72 -38.69 -17.72
CA PHE A 362 20.79 -37.26 -18.01
C PHE A 362 20.42 -36.42 -16.77
N LYS A 363 21.08 -35.27 -16.62
CA LYS A 363 20.82 -34.32 -15.52
C LYS A 363 19.67 -33.35 -15.82
N GLN A 364 19.47 -33.05 -17.10
CA GLN A 364 18.41 -32.19 -17.63
C GLN A 364 17.68 -32.92 -18.74
N ILE A 365 16.38 -32.69 -18.82
CA ILE A 365 15.54 -33.19 -19.92
C ILE A 365 15.66 -32.17 -21.05
N LEU A 366 16.18 -32.59 -22.20
CA LEU A 366 16.51 -31.74 -23.35
C LEU A 366 15.80 -32.19 -24.64
N THR A 367 15.28 -33.42 -24.70
CA THR A 367 14.55 -33.94 -25.87
C THR A 367 13.22 -34.59 -25.47
N PRO A 368 12.25 -34.69 -26.41
CA PRO A 368 10.99 -35.42 -26.18
C PRO A 368 11.21 -36.88 -25.74
N GLU A 369 12.21 -37.56 -26.31
CA GLU A 369 12.50 -38.96 -25.98
C GLU A 369 13.03 -39.12 -24.55
N GLN A 370 13.84 -38.17 -24.08
CA GLN A 370 14.28 -38.13 -22.68
C GLN A 370 13.11 -37.88 -21.74
N GLU A 371 12.17 -37.02 -22.14
CA GLU A 371 10.96 -36.73 -21.38
C GLU A 371 10.04 -37.96 -21.31
N ASP A 372 9.82 -38.64 -22.43
CA ASP A 372 9.04 -39.88 -22.49
C ASP A 372 9.65 -40.97 -21.63
N LEU A 373 10.97 -41.18 -21.74
CA LEU A 373 11.70 -42.13 -20.91
C LEU A 373 11.59 -41.78 -19.41
N PHE A 374 11.72 -40.50 -19.05
CA PHE A 374 11.59 -40.05 -17.66
C PHE A 374 10.22 -40.42 -17.07
N PHE A 375 9.14 -40.15 -17.81
CA PHE A 375 7.80 -40.51 -17.36
C PHE A 375 7.54 -42.01 -17.38
N GLU A 376 8.06 -42.76 -18.37
CA GLU A 376 7.98 -44.22 -18.40
C GLU A 376 8.58 -44.84 -17.13
N VAL A 377 9.78 -44.38 -16.74
CA VAL A 377 10.45 -44.87 -15.53
C VAL A 377 9.68 -44.49 -14.27
N LEU A 378 9.17 -43.25 -14.17
CA LEU A 378 8.31 -42.84 -13.05
C LEU A 378 7.02 -43.65 -12.93
N GLN A 379 6.47 -44.14 -14.04
CA GLN A 379 5.26 -44.97 -14.07
C GLN A 379 5.53 -46.45 -13.76
N SER A 380 6.79 -46.87 -13.61
CA SER A 380 7.10 -48.24 -13.19
C SER A 380 6.44 -48.58 -11.85
N THR A 381 5.93 -49.81 -11.73
CA THR A 381 5.06 -50.22 -10.61
C THR A 381 5.67 -49.93 -9.23
N GLU A 382 6.96 -50.19 -9.06
CA GLU A 382 7.67 -50.01 -7.79
C GLU A 382 7.83 -48.52 -7.44
N ILE A 383 8.35 -47.73 -8.39
CA ILE A 383 8.59 -46.29 -8.21
C ILE A 383 7.27 -45.54 -8.00
N LYS A 384 6.26 -45.82 -8.84
CA LYS A 384 4.94 -45.20 -8.73
C LYS A 384 4.28 -45.49 -7.39
N LYS A 385 4.29 -46.76 -6.93
CA LYS A 385 3.72 -47.13 -5.62
C LYS A 385 4.46 -46.44 -4.48
N MET A 386 5.78 -46.37 -4.54
CA MET A 386 6.60 -45.68 -3.54
C MET A 386 6.24 -44.19 -3.44
N ILE A 387 6.24 -43.48 -4.58
CA ILE A 387 5.96 -42.04 -4.62
C ILE A 387 4.52 -41.75 -4.17
N LEU A 388 3.53 -42.51 -4.66
CA LEU A 388 2.13 -42.32 -4.27
C LEU A 388 1.88 -42.60 -2.78
N LYS A 389 2.58 -43.59 -2.20
CA LYS A 389 2.53 -43.84 -0.75
C LYS A 389 3.09 -42.65 0.03
N LYS A 390 4.21 -42.07 -0.41
CA LYS A 390 4.80 -40.87 0.20
C LYS A 390 3.86 -39.66 0.08
N ALA A 391 3.27 -39.46 -1.12
CA ALA A 391 2.28 -38.43 -1.37
C ALA A 391 1.06 -38.54 -0.45
N GLN A 392 0.51 -39.75 -0.27
CA GLN A 392 -0.61 -39.98 0.64
C GLN A 392 -0.27 -39.65 2.10
N GLN A 393 0.93 -40.03 2.56
CA GLN A 393 1.38 -39.76 3.93
C GLN A 393 1.55 -38.27 4.20
N GLU A 394 2.21 -37.55 3.31
CA GLU A 394 2.40 -36.11 3.44
C GLU A 394 1.12 -35.31 3.21
N ARG A 395 0.25 -35.79 2.32
CA ARG A 395 -1.10 -35.23 2.14
C ARG A 395 -1.88 -35.30 3.42
N LYS A 396 -1.93 -36.45 4.10
CA LYS A 396 -2.72 -36.61 5.31
C LYS A 396 -2.43 -35.50 6.34
N ILE A 397 -1.15 -35.30 6.69
CA ILE A 397 -0.77 -34.27 7.66
C ILE A 397 -1.02 -32.85 7.14
N LEU A 398 -0.90 -32.60 5.83
CA LEU A 398 -1.23 -31.31 5.24
C LEU A 398 -2.74 -31.03 5.26
N ILE A 399 -3.59 -32.04 5.05
CA ILE A 399 -5.04 -31.91 5.18
C ILE A 399 -5.43 -31.63 6.62
N ASP A 400 -4.79 -32.31 7.59
CA ASP A 400 -5.01 -32.03 9.00
C ASP A 400 -4.58 -30.59 9.36
N TYR A 401 -3.45 -30.10 8.81
CA TYR A 401 -3.05 -28.70 8.92
C TYR A 401 -4.07 -27.74 8.28
N PHE A 402 -4.51 -27.99 7.05
CA PHE A 402 -5.53 -27.17 6.38
C PHE A 402 -6.84 -27.14 7.15
N THR A 403 -7.23 -28.25 7.76
CA THR A 403 -8.42 -28.33 8.62
C THR A 403 -8.21 -27.48 9.88
N GLN A 404 -7.06 -27.57 10.54
CA GLN A 404 -6.70 -26.74 11.70
C GLN A 404 -6.73 -25.24 11.38
N GLU A 405 -6.22 -24.86 10.21
CA GLU A 405 -6.20 -23.48 9.71
C GLU A 405 -7.56 -23.01 9.16
N GLY A 406 -8.54 -23.93 9.13
CA GLY A 406 -9.91 -23.76 8.70
C GLY A 406 -10.08 -23.46 7.21
N LEU A 407 -9.23 -24.04 6.36
CA LEU A 407 -9.37 -24.01 4.91
C LEU A 407 -10.49 -24.96 4.42
N PHE A 408 -10.92 -25.88 5.29
CA PHE A 408 -12.06 -26.78 5.07
C PHE A 408 -13.37 -26.24 5.69
N ASP A 409 -13.37 -25.02 6.25
CA ASP A 409 -14.59 -24.43 6.79
C ASP A 409 -15.59 -24.11 5.66
N ILE A 410 -16.89 -24.12 5.98
CA ILE A 410 -17.98 -23.87 5.02
C ILE A 410 -18.09 -22.38 4.63
N GLU A 411 -17.51 -21.49 5.44
CA GLU A 411 -17.44 -20.05 5.19
C GLU A 411 -16.79 -19.75 3.83
N LYS A 412 -17.19 -18.69 3.13
CA LYS A 412 -16.58 -18.32 1.85
C LYS A 412 -15.20 -17.69 2.08
N GLN A 413 -14.18 -18.21 1.39
CA GLN A 413 -12.78 -17.89 1.65
C GLN A 413 -12.02 -17.54 0.38
N ALA A 414 -10.88 -16.88 0.53
CA ALA A 414 -9.93 -16.68 -0.56
C ALA A 414 -8.48 -16.77 -0.10
N LEU A 415 -7.61 -17.17 -1.03
CA LEU A 415 -6.16 -17.10 -0.90
C LEU A 415 -5.68 -15.70 -1.28
N VAL A 416 -4.64 -15.21 -0.62
CA VAL A 416 -3.95 -13.96 -0.96
C VAL A 416 -2.48 -14.27 -1.22
N ASP A 417 -2.01 -13.89 -2.40
CA ASP A 417 -0.62 -14.05 -2.83
C ASP A 417 -0.22 -12.86 -3.72
N ILE A 418 1.05 -12.77 -4.12
CA ILE A 418 1.53 -11.78 -5.07
C ILE A 418 1.24 -12.22 -6.51
N GLY A 419 1.40 -13.52 -6.80
CA GLY A 419 1.25 -14.07 -8.16
C GLY A 419 2.07 -15.35 -8.36
N TRP A 420 2.33 -15.81 -9.59
CA TRP A 420 1.91 -15.24 -10.88
C TRP A 420 1.08 -16.21 -11.71
N VAL A 421 1.53 -17.47 -11.81
CA VAL A 421 0.89 -18.52 -12.61
C VAL A 421 -0.29 -19.18 -11.86
N GLY A 422 -0.27 -19.15 -10.52
CA GLY A 422 -1.31 -19.71 -9.67
C GLY A 422 -1.16 -21.21 -9.37
N THR A 423 0.07 -21.76 -9.39
CA THR A 423 0.32 -23.18 -9.09
C THR A 423 -0.01 -23.55 -7.64
N SER A 424 0.28 -22.67 -6.67
CA SER A 424 -0.12 -22.88 -5.27
C SER A 424 -1.64 -23.02 -5.11
N ARG A 425 -2.41 -22.12 -5.75
CA ARG A 425 -3.87 -22.20 -5.80
C ARG A 425 -4.32 -23.52 -6.41
N LEU A 426 -3.74 -23.94 -7.53
CA LEU A 426 -4.05 -25.22 -8.15
C LEU A 426 -3.80 -26.41 -7.21
N MET A 427 -2.65 -26.48 -6.56
CA MET A 427 -2.30 -27.60 -5.68
C MET A 427 -3.22 -27.65 -4.46
N ILE A 428 -3.53 -26.48 -3.87
CA ILE A 428 -4.48 -26.35 -2.77
C ILE A 428 -5.89 -26.80 -3.20
N ASN A 429 -6.41 -26.24 -4.29
CA ASN A 429 -7.77 -26.53 -4.76
C ASN A 429 -7.94 -27.97 -5.26
N ARG A 430 -6.88 -28.58 -5.81
CA ARG A 430 -6.89 -30.01 -6.15
C ARG A 430 -7.08 -30.86 -4.89
N MET A 431 -6.36 -30.54 -3.81
CA MET A 431 -6.54 -31.24 -2.53
C MET A 431 -7.92 -31.00 -1.93
N LEU A 432 -8.41 -29.76 -1.90
CA LEU A 432 -9.76 -29.45 -1.43
C LEU A 432 -10.82 -30.25 -2.19
N THR A 433 -10.76 -30.27 -3.52
CA THR A 433 -11.72 -31.00 -4.36
C THR A 433 -11.73 -32.51 -4.07
N ASN A 434 -10.56 -33.12 -3.89
CA ASN A 434 -10.45 -34.56 -3.68
C ASN A 434 -10.77 -34.99 -2.24
N GLU A 435 -10.61 -34.09 -1.26
CA GLU A 435 -10.77 -34.37 0.16
C GLU A 435 -12.08 -33.78 0.73
N GLY A 436 -13.02 -33.39 -0.14
CA GLY A 436 -14.37 -32.94 0.24
C GLY A 436 -14.49 -31.48 0.70
N GLY A 437 -13.48 -30.66 0.44
CA GLY A 437 -13.49 -29.21 0.65
C GLY A 437 -14.11 -28.43 -0.52
N GLN A 438 -14.29 -27.12 -0.33
CA GLN A 438 -14.77 -26.21 -1.36
C GLN A 438 -13.60 -25.54 -2.08
N LEU A 439 -13.76 -25.22 -3.36
CA LEU A 439 -12.77 -24.44 -4.10
C LEU A 439 -12.66 -23.03 -3.51
N VAL A 440 -11.44 -22.58 -3.24
CA VAL A 440 -11.15 -21.22 -2.80
C VAL A 440 -10.71 -20.34 -3.96
N GLU A 441 -11.15 -19.07 -3.93
CA GLU A 441 -10.73 -18.05 -4.89
C GLU A 441 -9.32 -17.52 -4.55
N GLY A 442 -8.68 -16.79 -5.47
CA GLY A 442 -7.37 -16.17 -5.24
C GLY A 442 -7.35 -14.68 -5.52
N PHE A 443 -6.73 -13.89 -4.66
CA PHE A 443 -6.34 -12.51 -4.93
C PHE A 443 -4.85 -12.47 -5.23
N TYR A 444 -4.48 -11.84 -6.35
CA TYR A 444 -3.09 -11.63 -6.77
C TYR A 444 -2.78 -10.15 -7.04
N LEU A 445 -1.57 -9.73 -6.68
CA LEU A 445 -1.06 -8.41 -7.09
C LEU A 445 -0.94 -8.35 -8.61
N GLY A 446 -0.39 -9.39 -9.23
CA GLY A 446 -0.32 -9.55 -10.67
C GLY A 446 -0.34 -11.02 -11.09
N CYS A 447 -0.44 -11.27 -12.39
CA CYS A 447 -0.55 -12.62 -12.93
C CYS A 447 0.27 -12.82 -14.21
N ALA A 448 0.74 -14.03 -14.46
CA ALA A 448 1.44 -14.35 -15.71
C ALA A 448 0.43 -14.42 -16.88
N PRO A 449 0.83 -14.16 -18.14
CA PRO A 449 -0.02 -14.44 -19.31
C PRO A 449 -0.49 -15.89 -19.36
N GLU A 450 0.34 -16.82 -18.89
CA GLU A 450 0.09 -18.26 -18.83
C GLU A 450 -0.60 -18.69 -17.52
N SER A 451 -1.30 -17.78 -16.85
CA SER A 451 -2.03 -18.08 -15.60
C SER A 451 -3.00 -19.24 -15.76
N LEU A 452 -3.03 -20.11 -14.76
CA LEU A 452 -3.83 -21.34 -14.80
C LEU A 452 -5.33 -21.04 -14.82
N ALA A 453 -6.06 -21.93 -15.51
CA ALA A 453 -7.48 -21.79 -15.80
C ALA A 453 -8.37 -21.70 -14.54
N PRO A 454 -9.56 -21.06 -14.62
CA PRO A 454 -10.50 -20.91 -13.50
C PRO A 454 -11.02 -22.22 -12.90
N ARG A 455 -10.88 -23.36 -13.60
CA ARG A 455 -11.24 -24.69 -13.07
C ARG A 455 -10.47 -25.06 -11.79
N TYR A 456 -9.36 -24.39 -11.54
CA TYR A 456 -8.56 -24.53 -10.32
C TYR A 456 -8.86 -23.43 -9.29
N GLY A 457 -10.06 -22.86 -9.32
CA GLY A 457 -10.47 -21.70 -8.51
C GLY A 457 -10.35 -20.39 -9.30
N ILE A 458 -11.36 -19.52 -9.19
CA ILE A 458 -11.34 -18.19 -9.79
C ILE A 458 -10.25 -17.35 -9.13
N PHE A 459 -9.64 -16.41 -9.86
CA PHE A 459 -8.73 -15.43 -9.28
C PHE A 459 -9.03 -14.02 -9.77
N HIS A 460 -8.64 -13.05 -8.96
CA HIS A 460 -8.76 -11.62 -9.22
C HIS A 460 -7.36 -11.02 -9.14
N SER A 461 -6.91 -10.39 -10.23
CA SER A 461 -5.58 -9.77 -10.32
C SER A 461 -5.73 -8.26 -10.34
N PHE A 462 -4.95 -7.55 -9.52
CA PHE A 462 -5.00 -6.09 -9.43
C PHE A 462 -4.34 -5.41 -10.64
N TYR A 463 -3.13 -5.83 -11.01
CA TYR A 463 -2.40 -5.28 -12.16
C TYR A 463 -2.52 -6.12 -13.45
N GLY A 464 -3.26 -7.22 -13.44
CA GLY A 464 -3.28 -8.16 -14.56
C GLY A 464 -1.87 -8.68 -14.86
N SER A 465 -1.50 -8.73 -16.13
CA SER A 465 -0.15 -9.14 -16.58
C SER A 465 0.88 -8.02 -16.67
N ASN A 466 0.50 -6.77 -16.36
CA ASN A 466 1.36 -5.60 -16.56
C ASN A 466 2.63 -5.60 -15.69
N LEU A 467 2.55 -6.20 -14.49
CA LEU A 467 3.70 -6.34 -13.57
C LEU A 467 4.57 -7.56 -13.86
N TYR A 468 4.16 -8.46 -14.76
CA TYR A 468 4.88 -9.70 -15.02
C TYR A 468 6.08 -9.46 -15.94
N LYS A 469 7.16 -8.92 -15.37
CA LYS A 469 8.47 -8.72 -16.01
C LYS A 469 9.55 -9.30 -15.11
N SER A 470 10.50 -10.04 -15.66
CA SER A 470 11.53 -10.78 -14.90
C SER A 470 12.18 -9.94 -13.78
N ASP A 471 12.60 -8.72 -14.09
CA ASP A 471 13.28 -7.84 -13.14
C ASP A 471 12.35 -7.33 -12.04
N ILE A 472 11.09 -7.01 -12.39
CA ILE A 472 10.06 -6.58 -11.43
C ILE A 472 9.68 -7.73 -10.51
N VAL A 473 9.43 -8.91 -11.07
CA VAL A 473 9.10 -10.12 -10.32
C VAL A 473 10.20 -10.43 -9.30
N THR A 474 11.46 -10.35 -9.73
CA THR A 474 12.61 -10.59 -8.86
C THR A 474 12.68 -9.55 -7.73
N LEU A 475 12.49 -8.27 -8.04
CA LEU A 475 12.47 -7.20 -7.04
C LEU A 475 11.35 -7.41 -6.00
N LEU A 476 10.14 -7.77 -6.46
CA LEU A 476 9.01 -8.03 -5.58
C LEU A 476 9.27 -9.22 -4.66
N GLU A 477 9.63 -10.38 -5.21
CA GLU A 477 9.77 -11.62 -4.44
C GLU A 477 10.99 -11.63 -3.52
N GLN A 478 12.08 -10.96 -3.90
CA GLN A 478 13.35 -11.03 -3.13
C GLN A 478 13.53 -9.87 -2.16
N TYR A 479 12.92 -8.71 -2.43
CA TYR A 479 13.17 -7.50 -1.64
C TYR A 479 11.89 -6.98 -0.99
N TYR A 480 10.86 -6.65 -1.77
CA TYR A 480 9.65 -6.01 -1.23
C TYR A 480 8.69 -6.97 -0.50
N SER A 481 8.86 -8.27 -0.66
CA SER A 481 8.02 -9.31 -0.04
C SER A 481 8.80 -10.23 0.89
N ALA A 482 10.00 -9.79 1.30
CA ALA A 482 10.83 -10.58 2.20
C ALA A 482 10.08 -10.89 3.51
N SER A 483 10.20 -12.15 3.94
CA SER A 483 9.57 -12.65 5.15
C SER A 483 10.60 -12.98 6.22
N LEU A 484 10.20 -12.84 7.49
CA LEU A 484 10.99 -13.33 8.62
C LEU A 484 11.01 -14.87 8.70
N TYR A 485 10.11 -15.55 7.98
CA TYR A 485 10.01 -17.00 7.97
C TYR A 485 10.75 -17.61 6.78
N ALA A 486 11.47 -18.70 7.03
CA ALA A 486 11.98 -19.55 5.96
C ALA A 486 10.82 -20.25 5.22
N SER A 487 11.08 -20.74 4.01
CA SER A 487 10.08 -21.49 3.25
C SER A 487 9.66 -22.78 3.96
N THR A 488 8.36 -23.04 4.03
CA THR A 488 7.80 -24.30 4.55
C THR A 488 8.26 -25.48 3.69
N LYS A 489 8.77 -26.54 4.32
CA LYS A 489 9.19 -27.78 3.66
C LYS A 489 8.30 -28.99 3.97
N GLY A 490 7.40 -28.88 4.93
CA GLY A 490 6.51 -29.97 5.35
C GLY A 490 5.89 -29.64 6.71
N TYR A 491 5.37 -30.66 7.39
CA TYR A 491 4.63 -30.51 8.64
C TYR A 491 4.95 -31.65 9.61
N TYR A 492 4.66 -31.47 10.89
CA TYR A 492 4.76 -32.50 11.92
C TYR A 492 3.71 -32.30 13.01
N TYR A 493 3.35 -33.38 13.70
CA TYR A 493 2.46 -33.33 14.86
C TYR A 493 3.25 -32.94 16.11
N GLU A 494 2.71 -32.04 16.90
CA GLU A 494 3.22 -31.61 18.19
C GLU A 494 2.06 -31.55 19.22
N GLU A 495 2.37 -31.47 20.50
CA GLU A 495 1.35 -31.14 21.52
C GLU A 495 0.68 -29.80 21.16
N GLY A 496 -0.63 -29.84 20.93
CA GLY A 496 -1.41 -28.66 20.55
C GLY A 496 -1.67 -28.48 19.05
N GLY A 497 -1.25 -29.42 18.18
CA GLY A 497 -1.68 -29.48 16.78
C GLY A 497 -0.57 -29.75 15.78
N ILE A 498 -0.82 -29.38 14.52
CA ILE A 498 0.12 -29.52 13.41
C ILE A 498 0.92 -28.23 13.27
N LYS A 499 2.25 -28.37 13.17
CA LYS A 499 3.17 -27.24 12.98
C LYS A 499 3.90 -27.32 11.63
N PRO A 500 4.19 -26.17 11.00
CA PRO A 500 5.02 -26.13 9.81
C PRO A 500 6.49 -26.46 10.15
N LYS A 501 7.12 -27.20 9.25
CA LYS A 501 8.56 -27.45 9.25
C LYS A 501 9.22 -26.51 8.24
N PHE A 502 10.24 -25.77 8.64
CA PHE A 502 10.91 -24.79 7.76
C PHE A 502 12.22 -25.32 7.17
N LYS A 503 12.62 -24.76 6.02
CA LYS A 503 14.01 -24.88 5.52
C LYS A 503 14.97 -24.15 6.46
N ASP A 504 16.22 -24.60 6.49
CA ASP A 504 17.25 -23.90 7.27
C ASP A 504 17.50 -22.53 6.64
N LEU A 505 17.44 -21.47 7.45
CA LEU A 505 17.79 -20.11 7.02
C LEU A 505 19.30 -20.05 6.79
N LYS A 506 19.73 -20.30 5.55
CA LYS A 506 21.08 -19.92 5.12
C LYS A 506 21.06 -18.43 4.87
N TYR A 507 21.31 -17.63 5.91
CA TYR A 507 21.79 -16.27 5.70
C TYR A 507 23.18 -16.40 5.08
N THR A 508 23.27 -16.42 3.75
CA THR A 508 24.49 -15.91 3.13
C THR A 508 24.59 -14.47 3.59
N GLN A 509 25.54 -14.17 4.47
CA GLN A 509 26.01 -12.81 4.66
C GLN A 509 26.19 -12.25 3.25
N SER A 510 25.35 -11.27 2.90
CA SER A 510 25.51 -10.51 1.69
C SER A 510 26.95 -10.02 1.69
N GLN A 511 27.78 -10.60 0.83
CA GLN A 511 28.99 -9.91 0.39
C GLN A 511 28.48 -8.55 -0.08
N GLU A 512 29.03 -7.51 0.52
CA GLU A 512 28.78 -6.12 0.16
C GLU A 512 28.66 -6.03 -1.36
N ILE A 513 27.49 -5.60 -1.83
CA ILE A 513 27.35 -5.16 -3.21
C ILE A 513 28.18 -3.88 -3.26
N VAL A 514 29.44 -4.02 -3.71
CA VAL A 514 30.33 -2.91 -4.07
C VAL A 514 29.88 -2.33 -5.40
#